data_AF-A0A9E4ZE99-F1
#
_entry.id   AF-A0A9E4ZE99-F1
#
_cell.length_a   1.000
_cell.length_b   1.000
_cell.length_c   1.000
_cell.angle_alpha   90.00
_cell.angle_beta   90.00
_cell.angle_gamma   90.00
#
_symmetry.space_group_name_H-M   'P 1'
#
loop_
_entity.id
_entity.type
_entity.pdbx_description
1 polymer ?
#
loop_
_entity_poly.entity_id
_entity_poly.type
_entity_poly.pdbx_seq_one_letter_code
_entity_poly.pdbx_strand_id
1 'polypeptide(L)'
;MICLKICGDSKSEDLKPIAEAVHAVLGIPVTIRSKNLKGLRMERGVVVDDDYTGPVLEEVIRTNKIIRKMPTEGVYKGKAVVVTPIRTSDGEVVAALGVVDIVAALDILSVFREYPDIVDEVEESRKRLS
;
A
#
# COMPACT_ATOMS: atom_id res chain seq x y z
N MET A 1 -4.56 5.09 29.24
CA MET A 1 -4.17 5.67 27.94
C MET A 1 -3.73 4.52 27.05
N ILE A 2 -4.38 4.32 25.90
CA ILE A 2 -4.01 3.27 24.94
C ILE A 2 -3.27 3.98 23.81
N CYS A 3 -2.03 3.57 23.53
CA CYS A 3 -1.22 4.14 22.45
C CYS A 3 -0.85 3.02 21.48
N LEU A 4 -0.95 3.31 20.19
CA LEU A 4 -0.40 2.46 19.15
C LEU A 4 1.12 2.64 19.11
N LYS A 5 1.89 1.56 19.30
CA LYS A 5 3.36 1.58 19.27
C LYS A 5 3.86 0.61 18.21
N ILE A 6 4.71 1.10 17.33
CA ILE A 6 5.41 0.28 16.34
C ILE A 6 6.92 0.40 16.55
N CYS A 7 7.61 -0.72 16.44
CA CYS A 7 9.07 -0.81 16.39
C CYS A 7 9.50 -1.89 15.38
N GLY A 8 10.82 -2.10 15.28
CA GLY A 8 11.42 -3.10 14.40
C GLY A 8 10.94 -4.54 14.65
N ASP A 9 10.42 -4.82 15.85
CA ASP A 9 9.99 -6.14 16.31
C ASP A 9 8.47 -6.24 16.53
N SER A 10 7.69 -5.30 15.99
CA SER A 10 6.23 -5.37 16.06
C SER A 10 5.70 -6.60 15.33
N LYS A 11 4.80 -7.33 15.98
CA LYS A 11 4.12 -8.51 15.42
C LYS A 11 2.97 -8.09 14.51
N SER A 12 2.42 -9.03 13.74
CA SER A 12 1.22 -8.81 12.93
C SER A 12 0.06 -8.21 13.75
N GLU A 13 -0.14 -8.66 14.98
CA GLU A 13 -1.15 -8.12 15.92
C GLU A 13 -0.98 -6.62 16.19
N ASP A 14 0.25 -6.16 16.40
CA ASP A 14 0.57 -4.74 16.65
C ASP A 14 0.33 -3.88 15.40
N LEU A 15 0.56 -4.47 14.21
CA LEU A 15 0.47 -3.81 12.91
C LEU A 15 -0.95 -3.80 12.34
N LYS A 16 -1.82 -4.70 12.82
CA LYS A 16 -3.19 -4.90 12.34
C LYS A 16 -4.05 -3.64 12.36
N PRO A 17 -4.07 -2.80 13.41
CA PRO A 17 -4.88 -1.59 13.41
C PRO A 17 -4.54 -0.61 12.27
N ILE A 18 -3.26 -0.53 11.87
CA ILE A 18 -2.84 0.30 10.73
C ILE A 18 -3.26 -0.32 9.41
N ALA A 19 -3.07 -1.64 9.25
CA ALA A 19 -3.51 -2.32 8.04
C ALA A 19 -5.03 -2.18 7.83
N GLU A 20 -5.82 -2.32 8.90
CA GLU A 20 -7.27 -2.12 8.89
C GLU A 20 -7.64 -0.69 8.49
N ALA A 21 -7.00 0.31 9.09
CA ALA A 21 -7.26 1.71 8.77
C ALA A 21 -6.93 2.04 7.31
N VAL A 22 -5.76 1.62 6.82
CA VAL A 22 -5.34 1.87 5.43
C VAL A 22 -6.24 1.12 4.45
N HIS A 23 -6.60 -0.13 4.75
CA HIS A 23 -7.50 -0.91 3.92
C HIS A 23 -8.90 -0.28 3.86
N ALA A 24 -9.43 0.18 4.99
CA ALA A 24 -10.74 0.84 5.04
C ALA A 24 -10.77 2.14 4.22
N VAL A 25 -9.66 2.89 4.19
CA VAL A 25 -9.54 4.12 3.39
C VAL A 25 -9.45 3.82 1.89
N LEU A 26 -8.71 2.77 1.50
CA LEU A 26 -8.39 2.53 0.08
C LEU A 26 -9.23 1.45 -0.59
N GLY A 27 -9.84 0.54 0.15
CA GLY A 27 -10.61 -0.60 -0.38
C GLY A 27 -9.78 -1.70 -1.06
N ILE A 28 -8.44 -1.64 -1.00
CA ILE A 28 -7.54 -2.53 -1.76
C ILE A 28 -6.62 -3.35 -0.86
N PRO A 29 -6.00 -4.44 -1.38
CA PRO A 29 -5.07 -5.24 -0.59
C PRO A 29 -3.96 -4.40 0.06
N VAL A 30 -3.80 -4.60 1.37
CA VAL A 30 -2.77 -3.95 2.19
C VAL A 30 -1.86 -5.01 2.76
N THR A 31 -0.57 -4.73 2.75
CA THR A 31 0.45 -5.54 3.43
C THR A 31 1.26 -4.65 4.35
N ILE A 32 1.68 -5.17 5.48
CA ILE A 32 2.57 -4.46 6.39
C ILE A 32 3.47 -5.48 7.07
N ARG A 33 4.73 -5.14 7.30
CA ARG A 33 5.62 -5.92 8.17
C ARG A 33 6.60 -5.03 8.91
N SER A 34 7.06 -5.48 10.07
CA SER A 34 8.16 -4.83 10.78
C SER A 34 9.51 -5.22 10.16
N LYS A 35 10.56 -4.52 10.59
CA LYS A 35 11.93 -4.72 10.13
C LYS A 35 12.40 -6.16 10.36
N ASN A 36 12.14 -6.68 11.55
CA ASN A 36 12.72 -7.93 12.04
C ASN A 36 11.73 -9.10 12.03
N LEU A 37 10.42 -8.82 12.09
CA LEU A 37 9.39 -9.86 12.03
C LEU A 37 8.59 -9.78 10.74
N LYS A 38 8.01 -10.92 10.36
CA LYS A 38 6.96 -10.94 9.34
C LYS A 38 5.73 -10.21 9.88
N GLY A 39 4.89 -9.75 8.97
CA GLY A 39 3.68 -9.04 9.32
C GLY A 39 2.48 -9.71 8.70
N LEU A 40 1.60 -8.94 8.08
CA LEU A 40 0.33 -9.46 7.59
C LEU A 40 -0.03 -8.95 6.21
N ARG A 41 -0.92 -9.71 5.57
CA ARG A 41 -1.61 -9.37 4.34
C ARG A 41 -3.11 -9.32 4.63
N MET A 42 -3.71 -8.20 4.27
CA MET A 42 -5.13 -7.93 4.42
C MET A 42 -5.78 -7.80 3.04
N GLU A 43 -6.88 -8.52 2.84
CA GLU A 43 -7.68 -8.47 1.63
C GLU A 43 -9.15 -8.50 2.01
N ARG A 44 -9.98 -7.70 1.33
CA ARG A 44 -11.45 -7.67 1.54
C ARG A 44 -11.86 -7.51 3.02
N GLY A 45 -11.15 -6.67 3.76
CA GLY A 45 -11.42 -6.39 5.17
C GLY A 45 -10.98 -7.46 6.16
N VAL A 46 -10.30 -8.53 5.71
CA VAL A 46 -9.85 -9.62 6.59
C VAL A 46 -8.36 -9.86 6.46
N VAL A 47 -7.73 -10.25 7.57
CA VAL A 47 -6.34 -10.74 7.55
C VAL A 47 -6.35 -12.13 6.93
N VAL A 48 -5.74 -12.27 5.77
CA VAL A 48 -5.66 -13.54 5.02
C VAL A 48 -4.35 -14.29 5.25
N ASP A 49 -3.36 -13.61 5.83
CA ASP A 49 -2.04 -14.15 6.18
C ASP A 49 -1.46 -13.25 7.28
N ASP A 50 -1.11 -13.82 8.44
CA ASP A 50 -0.56 -13.14 9.62
C ASP A 50 0.93 -13.45 9.88
N ASP A 51 1.56 -14.20 8.96
CA ASP A 51 3.01 -14.47 8.90
C ASP A 51 3.55 -14.11 7.50
N TYR A 52 3.10 -12.96 6.99
CA TYR A 52 3.37 -12.52 5.64
C TYR A 52 4.72 -11.82 5.50
N THR A 53 5.45 -12.18 4.44
CA THR A 53 6.54 -11.36 3.89
C THR A 53 6.27 -11.03 2.43
N GLY A 54 7.02 -10.05 1.90
CA GLY A 54 7.00 -9.74 0.48
C GLY A 54 8.36 -9.19 0.03
N PRO A 55 8.81 -9.56 -1.18
CA PRO A 55 10.13 -9.15 -1.67
C PRO A 55 10.29 -7.62 -1.72
N VAL A 56 9.20 -6.90 -2.00
CA VAL A 56 9.21 -5.43 -2.03
C VAL A 56 9.19 -4.81 -0.64
N LEU A 57 8.51 -5.43 0.33
CA LEU A 57 8.56 -4.98 1.74
C LEU A 57 9.98 -5.08 2.29
N GLU A 58 10.63 -6.21 2.05
CA GLU A 58 12.03 -6.44 2.45
C GLU A 58 13.00 -5.47 1.77
N GLU A 59 12.79 -5.21 0.47
CA GLU A 59 13.60 -4.23 -0.26
C GLU A 59 13.41 -2.81 0.27
N VAL A 60 12.19 -2.39 0.60
CA VAL A 60 11.91 -1.09 1.20
C VAL A 60 12.58 -0.96 2.57
N ILE A 61 12.50 -1.99 3.41
CA ILE A 61 13.19 -2.03 4.70
C ILE A 61 14.70 -1.87 4.52
N ARG A 62 15.29 -2.61 3.58
CA ARG A 62 16.74 -2.59 3.30
C ARG A 62 17.21 -1.25 2.73
N THR A 63 16.44 -0.67 1.82
CA THR A 63 16.87 0.51 1.04
C THR A 63 16.43 1.84 1.66
N ASN A 64 15.47 1.80 2.60
CA ASN A 64 14.83 2.99 3.16
C ASN A 64 14.24 3.93 2.08
N LYS A 65 13.72 3.35 0.99
CA LYS A 65 13.13 4.11 -0.13
C LYS A 65 11.70 3.68 -0.39
N ILE A 66 10.91 4.60 -0.94
CA ILE A 66 9.60 4.27 -1.49
C ILE A 66 9.84 3.53 -2.82
N ILE A 67 9.18 2.40 -3.01
CA ILE A 67 9.33 1.57 -4.20
C ILE A 67 7.98 1.38 -4.87
N ARG A 68 7.94 1.62 -6.18
CA ARG A 68 6.80 1.40 -7.07
C ARG A 68 7.25 0.48 -8.18
N LYS A 69 6.75 -0.76 -8.23
CA LYS A 69 7.13 -1.72 -9.26
C LYS A 69 6.13 -2.86 -9.39
N MET A 70 6.32 -3.69 -10.40
CA MET A 70 5.72 -5.02 -10.48
C MET A 70 6.72 -6.04 -9.93
N PRO A 71 6.41 -6.75 -8.81
CA PRO A 71 7.26 -7.81 -8.30
C PRO A 71 7.39 -8.96 -9.30
N THR A 72 8.56 -9.57 -9.37
CA THR A 72 8.82 -10.76 -10.20
C THR A 72 8.52 -12.07 -9.48
N GLU A 73 8.27 -12.02 -8.18
CA GLU A 73 8.01 -13.15 -7.29
C GLU A 73 7.06 -12.79 -6.12
N GLY A 74 6.70 -13.79 -5.32
CA GLY A 74 5.75 -13.65 -4.21
C GLY A 74 4.28 -13.59 -4.65
N VAL A 75 3.38 -13.44 -3.67
CA VAL A 75 1.92 -13.48 -3.88
C VAL A 75 1.41 -12.43 -4.88
N TYR A 76 2.07 -11.27 -4.95
CA TYR A 76 1.72 -10.18 -5.86
C TYR A 76 2.61 -10.10 -7.10
N LYS A 77 3.22 -11.21 -7.51
CA LYS A 77 3.95 -11.31 -8.77
C LYS A 77 3.09 -10.79 -9.93
N GLY A 78 3.68 -9.90 -10.75
CA GLY A 78 3.03 -9.33 -11.93
C GLY A 78 1.94 -8.29 -11.64
N LYS A 79 1.68 -7.94 -10.38
CA LYS A 79 0.74 -6.87 -10.00
C LYS A 79 1.51 -5.63 -9.58
N ALA A 80 1.03 -4.44 -9.97
CA ALA A 80 1.67 -3.20 -9.55
C ALA A 80 1.51 -3.01 -8.03
N VAL A 81 2.61 -2.71 -7.35
CA VAL A 81 2.61 -2.43 -5.91
C VAL A 81 3.32 -1.11 -5.62
N VAL A 82 2.89 -0.44 -4.56
CA VAL A 82 3.59 0.69 -3.96
C VAL A 82 3.85 0.38 -2.51
N VAL A 83 5.12 0.48 -2.11
CA VAL A 83 5.56 0.16 -0.76
C VAL A 83 6.37 1.31 -0.20
N THR A 84 6.09 1.67 1.06
CA THR A 84 6.68 2.80 1.75
C THR A 84 7.29 2.34 3.08
N PRO A 85 8.44 2.91 3.49
CA PRO A 85 9.01 2.63 4.81
C PRO A 85 8.27 3.45 5.88
N ILE A 86 7.98 2.81 7.00
CA ILE A 86 7.57 3.47 8.24
C ILE A 86 8.85 3.82 8.99
N ARG A 87 9.03 5.11 9.26
CA ARG A 87 10.22 5.63 9.91
C ARG A 87 9.90 6.19 11.30
N THR A 88 10.87 6.06 12.19
CA THR A 88 10.93 6.84 13.43
C THR A 88 11.22 8.32 13.11
N SER A 89 11.12 9.18 14.13
CA SER A 89 11.39 10.61 14.00
C SER A 89 12.84 10.94 13.64
N ASP A 90 13.78 10.07 13.96
CA ASP A 90 15.21 10.15 13.58
C ASP A 90 15.51 9.50 12.22
N GLY A 91 14.49 8.96 11.54
CA GLY A 91 14.60 8.44 10.17
C GLY A 91 14.96 6.96 10.05
N GLU A 92 15.06 6.23 11.16
CA GLU A 92 15.27 4.78 11.16
C GLU A 92 14.02 4.06 10.61
N VAL A 93 14.22 3.10 9.71
CA VAL A 93 13.12 2.25 9.24
C VAL A 93 12.80 1.20 10.29
N VAL A 94 11.54 1.16 10.74
CA VAL A 94 11.03 0.17 11.69
C VAL A 94 10.04 -0.82 11.05
N ALA A 95 9.42 -0.44 9.94
CA ALA A 95 8.47 -1.28 9.23
C ALA A 95 8.33 -0.84 7.76
N ALA A 96 7.59 -1.60 6.97
CA ALA A 96 7.16 -1.21 5.63
C ALA A 96 5.68 -1.51 5.44
N LEU A 97 4.99 -0.61 4.73
CA LEU A 97 3.57 -0.68 4.38
C LEU A 97 3.44 -0.68 2.86
N GLY A 98 2.75 -1.67 2.31
CA GLY A 98 2.53 -1.86 0.89
C GLY A 98 1.06 -1.94 0.53
N VAL A 99 0.70 -1.35 -0.60
CA VAL A 99 -0.63 -1.48 -1.21
C VAL A 99 -0.50 -2.02 -2.63
N VAL A 100 -1.50 -2.77 -3.06
CA VAL A 100 -1.54 -3.37 -4.39
C VAL A 100 -2.54 -2.62 -5.26
N ASP A 101 -2.15 -2.39 -6.50
CA ASP A 101 -3.02 -1.96 -7.58
C ASP A 101 -3.69 -0.59 -7.37
N ILE A 102 -2.88 0.48 -7.22
CA ILE A 102 -3.38 1.86 -7.11
C ILE A 102 -4.25 2.28 -8.32
N VAL A 103 -4.00 1.69 -9.50
CA VAL A 103 -4.69 2.05 -10.75
C VAL A 103 -6.04 1.36 -10.90
N ALA A 104 -6.24 0.15 -10.36
CA ALA A 104 -7.58 -0.42 -10.23
C ALA A 104 -8.31 0.03 -8.95
N ALA A 105 -7.56 0.44 -7.91
CA ALA A 105 -8.09 0.95 -6.64
C ALA A 105 -8.91 2.22 -6.84
N LEU A 106 -8.34 3.18 -7.56
CA LEU A 106 -9.08 4.28 -8.12
C LEU A 106 -9.78 3.67 -9.32
N ASP A 107 -11.06 3.31 -9.19
CA ASP A 107 -11.88 3.12 -10.37
C ASP A 107 -11.84 4.44 -11.13
N ILE A 108 -10.94 4.54 -12.10
CA ILE A 108 -10.71 5.75 -12.87
C ILE A 108 -12.03 6.19 -13.52
N LEU A 109 -12.92 5.23 -13.85
CA LEU A 109 -14.26 5.53 -14.31
C LEU A 109 -15.13 6.17 -13.22
N SER A 110 -14.98 5.78 -11.96
CA SER A 110 -15.64 6.44 -10.82
C SER A 110 -15.11 7.85 -10.58
N VAL A 111 -13.80 8.07 -10.70
CA VAL A 111 -13.21 9.42 -10.60
C VAL A 111 -13.76 10.33 -11.72
N PHE A 112 -13.87 9.83 -12.95
CA PHE A 112 -14.48 10.58 -14.05
C PHE A 112 -15.98 10.83 -13.86
N ARG A 113 -16.70 9.95 -13.15
CA ARG A 113 -18.12 10.17 -12.80
C ARG A 113 -18.32 11.22 -11.72
N GLU A 114 -17.40 11.31 -10.75
CA GLU A 114 -17.47 12.30 -9.67
C GLU A 114 -16.99 13.69 -10.09
N TYR A 115 -16.12 13.77 -11.10
CA TYR A 115 -15.59 15.02 -11.64
C TYR A 115 -15.86 15.13 -13.15
N PRO A 116 -17.10 15.44 -13.55
CA PRO A 116 -17.50 15.52 -14.97
C PRO A 116 -16.70 16.57 -15.75
N ASP A 117 -16.27 17.65 -15.10
CA ASP A 117 -15.50 18.73 -15.72
C ASP A 117 -14.16 18.24 -16.32
N ILE A 118 -13.57 17.18 -15.75
CA ILE A 118 -12.34 16.57 -16.27
C ILE A 118 -12.62 15.84 -17.60
N VAL A 119 -13.79 15.22 -17.73
CA VAL A 119 -14.20 14.56 -18.98
C VAL A 119 -14.40 15.59 -20.07
N ASP A 120 -15.07 16.70 -19.75
CA ASP A 120 -15.31 17.81 -20.68
C ASP A 120 -14.00 18.44 -21.17
N GLU A 121 -13.02 18.65 -20.29
CA GLU A 121 -11.70 19.20 -20.64
C GLU A 121 -10.88 18.27 -21.56
N VAL A 122 -10.97 16.96 -21.34
CA VAL A 122 -10.30 15.95 -22.18
C VAL A 122 -10.97 15.85 -23.55
N GLU A 123 -12.31 15.90 -23.62
CA GLU A 123 -13.05 15.91 -24.88
C GLU A 123 -12.80 17.18 -25.70
N GLU A 124 -12.76 18.35 -25.05
CA GLU A 124 -12.40 19.60 -25.71
C GLU A 124 -10.98 19.57 -26.27
N SER A 125 -10.03 19.04 -25.48
CA SER A 125 -8.65 18.90 -25.93
C SER A 125 -8.55 17.99 -27.16
N ARG A 126 -9.28 16.87 -27.18
CA ARG A 126 -9.32 15.96 -28.34
C ARG A 126 -9.90 16.64 -29.58
N LYS A 127 -10.92 17.49 -29.44
CA LYS A 127 -11.51 18.26 -30.55
C LYS A 127 -10.58 19.36 -31.08
N ARG A 128 -9.67 19.88 -30.26
CA ARG A 128 -8.65 20.87 -30.69
C ARG A 128 -7.45 20.23 -31.40
N LEU A 129 -7.27 18.92 -31.23
CA LEU A 129 -6.21 18.11 -31.86
C LEU A 129 -6.67 17.36 -33.13
N SER A 130 -7.96 17.37 -33.45
CA SER A 130 -8.56 16.83 -34.68
C SER A 130 -8.88 17.95 -35.67
#